data_AF-A0A7S2GCE8-F1
#
_entry.id   AF-A0A7S2GCE8-F1
#
_cell.length_a   1.000
_cell.length_b   1.000
_cell.length_c   1.000
_cell.angle_alpha   90.00
_cell.angle_beta   90.00
_cell.angle_gamma   90.00
#
_symmetry.space_group_name_H-M   'P 1'
#
loop_
_entity.id
_entity.type
_entity.pdbx_description
1 polymer ?
#
loop_
_entity_poly.entity_id
_entity_poly.type
_entity_poly.pdbx_seq_one_letter_code
_entity_poly.pdbx_strand_id
1 'polypeptide(L)'
;RSMEAFQLYGQEVEREILEPFVPQIMEKLGQKMQTNIISVQRHAVTFIAVIAGQVEDGFAPYYGQLMPMLKQLISAVLHNTEERTLLGKAFECVSLLAKAVGPAGFRADAEGIMQAMTKAAQVPDLPSNDPVKEYMLQAAQRICWTMKGDFLPFVPHILPGILEKLALAPKELDQATRDSIDDEEEVNLALLPDQDGKVKVMVMSTAAIEDLRNALECVHTFVEELGKVYAPFVAQTAQA
;
A
#
# COMPACT_ATOMS: atom_id res chain seq x y z
N ARG A 1 -4.33 -21.98 -7.12
CA ARG A 1 -5.57 -22.78 -6.90
C ARG A 1 -6.07 -22.72 -5.45
N SER A 2 -5.52 -23.47 -4.48
CA SER A 2 -6.05 -23.43 -3.09
C SER A 2 -5.84 -22.08 -2.40
N MET A 3 -4.79 -21.35 -2.77
CA MET A 3 -4.43 -20.07 -2.14
C MET A 3 -5.24 -18.89 -2.64
N GLU A 4 -5.44 -18.78 -3.96
CA GLU A 4 -6.36 -17.78 -4.52
C GLU A 4 -7.80 -18.03 -4.07
N ALA A 5 -8.21 -19.30 -3.96
CA ALA A 5 -9.55 -19.64 -3.46
C ALA A 5 -9.76 -19.16 -2.01
N PHE A 6 -8.77 -19.33 -1.14
CA PHE A 6 -8.87 -18.78 0.22
C PHE A 6 -8.80 -17.27 0.25
N GLN A 7 -7.99 -16.64 -0.60
CA GLN A 7 -7.92 -15.18 -0.66
C GLN A 7 -9.28 -14.58 -1.03
N LEU A 8 -9.93 -15.12 -2.07
CA LEU A 8 -11.26 -14.71 -2.49
C LEU A 8 -12.31 -14.99 -1.41
N TYR A 9 -12.33 -16.21 -0.85
CA TYR A 9 -13.30 -16.56 0.18
C TYR A 9 -13.09 -15.73 1.46
N GLY A 10 -11.84 -15.58 1.90
CA GLY A 10 -11.49 -14.91 3.15
C GLY A 10 -11.73 -13.41 3.14
N GLN A 11 -11.73 -12.78 1.97
CA GLN A 11 -12.07 -11.36 1.79
C GLN A 11 -13.58 -11.11 1.77
N GLU A 12 -14.38 -12.13 1.43
CA GLU A 12 -15.83 -11.98 1.23
C GLU A 12 -16.66 -12.64 2.35
N VAL A 13 -16.07 -13.58 3.10
CA VAL A 13 -16.75 -14.31 4.19
C VAL A 13 -17.07 -13.37 5.35
N GLU A 14 -18.28 -13.41 5.89
CA GLU A 14 -18.61 -12.57 7.04
C GLU A 14 -17.71 -12.86 8.25
N ARG A 15 -17.35 -11.81 8.99
CA ARG A 15 -16.47 -11.90 10.15
C ARG A 15 -16.94 -12.95 11.15
N GLU A 16 -18.25 -12.98 11.43
CA GLU A 16 -18.87 -13.90 12.39
C GLU A 16 -18.68 -15.38 12.00
N ILE A 17 -18.53 -15.66 10.70
CA ILE A 17 -18.28 -17.00 10.18
C ILE A 17 -16.79 -17.34 10.29
N LEU A 18 -15.90 -16.40 9.99
CA LEU A 18 -14.46 -16.65 9.97
C LEU A 18 -13.82 -16.66 11.36
N GLU A 19 -14.19 -15.72 12.23
CA GLU A 19 -13.56 -15.45 13.52
C GLU A 19 -13.44 -16.69 14.44
N PRO A 20 -14.44 -17.59 14.52
CA PRO A 20 -14.33 -18.83 15.30
C PRO A 20 -13.20 -19.78 14.86
N PHE A 21 -12.79 -19.73 13.59
CA PHE A 21 -11.74 -20.59 13.03
C PHE A 21 -10.35 -19.96 13.10
N VAL A 22 -10.25 -18.66 13.32
CA VAL A 22 -8.99 -17.90 13.34
C VAL A 22 -7.95 -18.51 14.30
N PRO A 23 -8.28 -18.93 15.53
CA PRO A 23 -7.27 -19.51 16.43
C PRO A 23 -6.56 -20.74 15.85
N GLN A 24 -7.32 -21.67 15.26
CA GLN A 24 -6.77 -22.89 14.68
C GLN A 24 -5.96 -22.60 13.41
N ILE A 25 -6.44 -21.66 12.59
CA ILE A 25 -5.74 -21.23 11.37
C ILE A 25 -4.41 -20.55 11.74
N MET A 26 -4.44 -19.64 12.71
CA MET A 26 -3.26 -18.90 13.17
C MET A 26 -2.21 -19.78 13.83
N GLU A 27 -2.61 -20.86 14.52
CA GLU A 27 -1.65 -21.85 15.03
C GLU A 27 -0.81 -22.45 13.88
N LYS A 28 -1.48 -22.85 12.78
CA LYS A 28 -0.80 -23.43 11.61
C LYS A 28 0.02 -22.39 10.84
N LEU A 29 -0.54 -21.22 10.59
CA LEU A 29 0.15 -20.15 9.85
C LEU A 29 1.34 -19.60 10.63
N GLY A 30 1.24 -19.46 11.96
CA GLY A 30 2.34 -19.07 12.83
C GLY A 30 3.52 -20.04 12.76
N GLN A 31 3.26 -21.36 12.72
CA GLN A 31 4.31 -22.37 12.50
C GLN A 31 4.98 -22.23 11.13
N LYS A 32 4.21 -21.91 10.09
CA LYS A 32 4.74 -21.69 8.72
C LYS A 32 5.61 -20.43 8.64
N MET A 33 5.24 -19.37 9.35
CA MET A 33 6.02 -18.13 9.45
C MET A 33 7.40 -18.34 10.09
N GLN A 34 7.53 -19.29 11.00
CA GLN A 34 8.80 -19.62 11.67
C GLN A 34 9.77 -20.45 10.82
N THR A 35 9.35 -20.92 9.64
CA THR A 35 10.23 -21.65 8.73
C THR A 35 11.20 -20.69 8.02
N ASN A 36 12.41 -21.14 7.72
CA ASN A 36 13.39 -20.36 6.93
C ASN A 36 13.14 -20.45 5.41
N ILE A 37 11.96 -20.91 4.99
CA ILE A 37 11.63 -21.11 3.57
C ILE A 37 10.79 -19.92 3.11
N ILE A 38 11.41 -18.99 2.37
CA ILE A 38 10.79 -17.74 1.92
C ILE A 38 9.47 -17.99 1.17
N SER A 39 9.43 -19.00 0.30
CA SER A 39 8.20 -19.33 -0.43
C SER A 39 7.06 -19.75 0.49
N VAL A 40 7.34 -20.41 1.63
CA VAL A 40 6.31 -20.78 2.62
C VAL A 40 5.85 -19.54 3.40
N GLN A 41 6.79 -18.69 3.82
CA GLN A 41 6.48 -17.42 4.50
C GLN A 41 5.64 -16.50 3.61
N ARG A 42 5.95 -16.42 2.31
CA ARG A 42 5.20 -15.63 1.33
C ARG A 42 3.71 -15.94 1.32
N HIS A 43 3.38 -17.23 1.33
CA HIS A 43 2.00 -17.67 1.34
C HIS A 43 1.36 -17.45 2.73
N ALA A 44 2.09 -17.74 3.80
CA ALA A 44 1.60 -17.51 5.16
C ALA A 44 1.25 -16.04 5.41
N VAL A 45 2.12 -15.09 5.04
CA VAL A 45 1.88 -13.64 5.18
C VAL A 45 0.62 -13.21 4.44
N THR A 46 0.42 -13.70 3.21
CA THR A 46 -0.77 -13.36 2.40
C THR A 46 -2.05 -13.81 3.11
N PHE A 47 -2.09 -15.03 3.65
CA PHE A 47 -3.25 -15.55 4.37
C PHE A 47 -3.51 -14.78 5.67
N ILE A 48 -2.44 -14.50 6.42
CA ILE A 48 -2.52 -13.72 7.66
C ILE A 48 -3.09 -12.34 7.36
N ALA A 49 -2.66 -11.68 6.29
CA ALA A 49 -3.19 -10.39 5.88
C ALA A 49 -4.70 -10.45 5.58
N VAL A 50 -5.16 -11.45 4.82
CA VAL A 50 -6.60 -11.62 4.53
C VAL A 50 -7.40 -11.78 5.83
N ILE A 51 -6.95 -12.65 6.73
CA ILE A 51 -7.64 -12.89 8.01
C ILE A 51 -7.65 -11.62 8.87
N ALA A 52 -6.50 -10.94 8.99
CA ALA A 52 -6.38 -9.71 9.76
C ALA A 52 -7.26 -8.58 9.21
N GLY A 53 -7.41 -8.51 7.87
CA GLY A 53 -8.33 -7.58 7.23
C GLY A 53 -9.79 -7.89 7.55
N GLN A 54 -10.16 -9.16 7.59
CA GLN A 54 -11.55 -9.59 7.76
C GLN A 54 -12.05 -9.54 9.21
N VAL A 55 -11.21 -9.90 10.18
CA VAL A 55 -11.60 -9.91 11.60
C VAL A 55 -11.19 -8.65 12.36
N GLU A 56 -10.49 -7.72 11.69
CA GLU A 56 -10.11 -6.41 12.18
C GLU A 56 -9.53 -6.41 13.62
N ASP A 57 -10.20 -5.79 14.58
CA ASP A 57 -9.80 -5.69 15.98
C ASP A 57 -9.74 -7.06 16.69
N GLY A 58 -10.51 -8.04 16.22
CA GLY A 58 -10.43 -9.44 16.68
C GLY A 58 -9.06 -10.07 16.43
N PHE A 59 -8.23 -9.47 15.58
CA PHE A 59 -6.87 -9.92 15.29
C PHE A 59 -5.81 -9.45 16.29
N ALA A 60 -6.14 -8.51 17.19
CA ALA A 60 -5.22 -7.94 18.17
C ALA A 60 -4.42 -8.98 19.00
N PRO A 61 -4.98 -10.12 19.44
CA PRO A 61 -4.25 -11.11 20.24
C PRO A 61 -3.01 -11.71 19.56
N TYR A 62 -2.95 -11.70 18.23
CA TYR A 62 -1.85 -12.32 17.47
C TYR A 62 -0.67 -11.38 17.22
N TYR A 63 -0.84 -10.07 17.49
CA TYR A 63 0.16 -9.04 17.19
C TYR A 63 1.53 -9.33 17.80
N GLY A 64 1.58 -9.63 19.11
CA GLY A 64 2.82 -9.79 19.85
C GLY A 64 3.71 -10.91 19.34
N GLN A 65 3.11 -11.96 18.77
CA GLN A 65 3.85 -13.06 18.16
C GLN A 65 4.24 -12.75 16.71
N LEU A 66 3.34 -12.14 15.94
CA LEU A 66 3.52 -11.92 14.50
C LEU A 66 4.46 -10.77 14.16
N MET A 67 4.38 -9.64 14.89
CA MET A 67 5.15 -8.44 14.56
C MET A 67 6.68 -8.70 14.53
N PRO A 68 7.29 -9.43 15.48
CA PRO A 68 8.71 -9.80 15.37
C PRO A 68 9.04 -10.62 14.13
N MET A 69 8.18 -11.57 13.76
CA MET A 69 8.37 -12.42 12.57
C MET A 69 8.28 -11.62 11.27
N LEU A 70 7.33 -10.68 11.19
CA LEU A 70 7.20 -9.77 10.05
C LEU A 70 8.41 -8.83 9.93
N LYS A 71 8.91 -8.27 11.05
CA LYS A 71 10.13 -7.44 11.04
C LYS A 71 11.34 -8.21 10.55
N GLN A 72 11.50 -9.48 10.99
CA GLN A 72 12.58 -10.35 10.50
C GLN A 72 12.45 -10.62 9.01
N LEU A 73 11.24 -10.93 8.53
CA LEU A 73 10.98 -11.15 7.11
C LEU A 73 11.30 -9.90 6.28
N ILE A 74 10.78 -8.74 6.67
CA ILE A 74 11.04 -7.44 6.02
C ILE A 74 12.55 -7.21 5.94
N SER A 75 13.27 -7.39 7.05
CA SER A 75 14.73 -7.22 7.06
C SER A 75 15.46 -8.19 6.12
N ALA A 76 14.97 -9.42 5.97
CA ALA A 76 15.58 -10.44 5.11
C ALA A 76 15.38 -10.14 3.61
N VAL A 77 14.25 -9.54 3.24
CA VAL A 77 13.90 -9.29 1.83
C VAL A 77 14.01 -7.82 1.40
N LEU A 78 14.37 -6.90 2.31
CA LEU A 78 14.37 -5.45 2.08
C LEU A 78 15.12 -5.02 0.81
N HIS A 79 16.27 -5.66 0.55
CA HIS A 79 17.15 -5.36 -0.58
C HIS A 79 17.08 -6.42 -1.68
N ASN A 80 16.17 -7.38 -1.58
CA ASN A 80 16.02 -8.45 -2.57
C ASN A 80 15.02 -8.02 -3.64
N THR A 81 15.51 -7.75 -4.85
CA THR A 81 14.71 -7.31 -5.99
C THR A 81 13.78 -8.39 -6.54
N GLU A 82 14.01 -9.67 -6.23
CA GLU A 82 13.11 -10.77 -6.63
C GLU A 82 11.91 -10.92 -5.68
N GLU A 83 12.02 -10.40 -4.45
CA GLU A 83 11.01 -10.55 -3.39
C GLU A 83 10.21 -9.27 -3.13
N ARG A 84 10.20 -8.33 -4.08
CA ARG A 84 9.48 -7.05 -3.97
C ARG A 84 8.01 -7.25 -3.61
N THR A 85 7.31 -8.15 -4.28
CA THR A 85 5.89 -8.44 -3.96
C THR A 85 5.70 -8.97 -2.54
N LEU A 86 6.62 -9.80 -2.05
CA LEU A 86 6.57 -10.29 -0.66
C LEU A 86 6.79 -9.17 0.34
N LEU A 87 7.75 -8.28 0.07
CA LEU A 87 8.01 -7.12 0.90
C LEU A 87 6.77 -6.21 1.00
N GLY A 88 6.11 -5.93 -0.13
CA GLY A 88 4.86 -5.17 -0.16
C GLY A 88 3.76 -5.82 0.67
N LYS A 89 3.54 -7.14 0.51
CA LYS A 89 2.58 -7.91 1.31
C LYS A 89 2.91 -7.93 2.81
N ALA A 90 4.19 -7.90 3.16
CA ALA A 90 4.61 -7.79 4.56
C ALA A 90 4.24 -6.42 5.14
N PHE A 91 4.43 -5.32 4.41
CA PHE A 91 3.98 -3.99 4.83
C PHE A 91 2.46 -3.89 4.93
N GLU A 92 1.74 -4.46 3.98
CA GLU A 92 0.28 -4.59 4.04
C GLU A 92 -0.14 -5.30 5.33
N CYS A 93 0.42 -6.48 5.61
CA CYS A 93 0.12 -7.25 6.80
C CYS A 93 0.41 -6.44 8.08
N VAL A 94 1.59 -5.80 8.16
CA VAL A 94 1.96 -4.92 9.28
C VAL A 94 0.93 -3.80 9.50
N SER A 95 0.46 -3.15 8.44
CA SER A 95 -0.54 -2.08 8.57
C SER A 95 -1.91 -2.57 9.02
N LEU A 96 -2.30 -3.81 8.69
CA LEU A 96 -3.52 -4.44 9.23
C LEU A 96 -3.36 -4.79 10.71
N LEU A 97 -2.18 -5.30 11.09
CA LEU A 97 -1.84 -5.53 12.49
C LEU A 97 -1.89 -4.21 13.29
N ALA A 98 -1.36 -3.12 12.73
CA ALA A 98 -1.44 -1.80 13.32
C ALA A 98 -2.90 -1.38 13.57
N LYS A 99 -3.78 -1.53 12.56
CA LYS A 99 -5.22 -1.26 12.68
C LYS A 99 -5.83 -2.08 13.81
N ALA A 100 -5.52 -3.38 13.90
CA ALA A 100 -6.08 -4.28 14.90
C ALA A 100 -5.72 -3.90 16.35
N VAL A 101 -4.47 -3.49 16.61
CA VAL A 101 -4.02 -3.13 17.97
C VAL A 101 -4.17 -1.65 18.31
N GLY A 102 -4.52 -0.83 17.33
CA GLY A 102 -4.65 0.61 17.47
C GLY A 102 -3.33 1.34 17.76
N PRO A 103 -3.39 2.66 18.00
CA PRO A 103 -2.19 3.51 18.12
C PRO A 103 -1.28 3.10 19.27
N ALA A 104 -1.84 2.77 20.44
CA ALA A 104 -1.06 2.42 21.62
C ALA A 104 -0.26 1.11 21.45
N GLY A 105 -0.86 0.11 20.79
CA GLY A 105 -0.19 -1.16 20.51
C GLY A 105 0.89 -1.03 19.44
N PHE A 106 0.66 -0.20 18.41
CA PHE A 106 1.57 -0.07 17.28
C PHE A 106 2.74 0.92 17.51
N ARG A 107 2.59 1.88 18.42
CA ARG A 107 3.54 3.01 18.61
C ARG A 107 5.01 2.58 18.73
N ALA A 108 5.30 1.48 19.43
CA ALA A 108 6.66 1.01 19.63
C ALA A 108 7.34 0.48 18.34
N ASP A 109 6.55 0.04 17.36
CA ASP A 109 7.03 -0.53 16.11
C ASP A 109 6.95 0.47 14.94
N ALA A 110 6.13 1.51 15.07
CA ALA A 110 5.86 2.48 14.02
C ALA A 110 7.13 3.05 13.35
N GLU A 111 8.06 3.59 14.14
CA GLU A 111 9.28 4.20 13.60
C GLU A 111 10.10 3.21 12.76
N GLY A 112 10.32 1.99 13.29
CA GLY A 112 11.11 0.97 12.59
C GLY A 112 10.46 0.51 11.29
N ILE A 113 9.13 0.36 11.28
CA ILE A 113 8.37 0.01 10.08
C ILE A 113 8.41 1.12 9.04
N MET A 114 8.16 2.37 9.45
CA MET A 114 8.17 3.51 8.52
C MET A 114 9.56 3.73 7.90
N GLN A 115 10.64 3.56 8.68
CA GLN A 115 12.00 3.59 8.15
C GLN A 115 12.27 2.45 7.15
N ALA A 116 11.76 1.25 7.40
CA ALA A 116 11.89 0.14 6.46
C ALA A 116 11.16 0.42 5.14
N MET A 117 9.96 1.01 5.21
CA MET A 117 9.21 1.45 4.03
C MET A 117 10.00 2.49 3.23
N THR A 118 10.50 3.56 3.88
CA THR A 118 11.31 4.58 3.18
C THR A 118 12.54 3.97 2.50
N LYS A 119 13.27 3.07 3.17
CA LYS A 119 14.41 2.36 2.58
C LYS A 119 14.01 1.49 1.39
N ALA A 120 12.85 0.82 1.47
CA ALA A 120 12.36 -0.03 0.40
C ALA A 120 12.00 0.75 -0.88
N ALA A 121 11.63 2.02 -0.77
CA ALA A 121 11.37 2.92 -1.90
C ALA A 121 12.65 3.55 -2.50
N GLN A 122 13.75 3.56 -1.75
CA GLN A 122 15.02 4.19 -2.14
C GLN A 122 16.03 3.22 -2.77
N VAL A 123 15.66 1.96 -3.00
CA VAL A 123 16.54 1.00 -3.68
C VAL A 123 16.78 1.50 -5.11
N PRO A 124 18.04 1.63 -5.57
CA PRO A 124 18.35 2.15 -6.90
C PRO A 124 17.92 1.17 -8.00
N ASP A 125 17.77 1.70 -9.21
CA ASP A 125 17.52 0.93 -10.45
C ASP A 125 16.26 0.05 -10.43
N LEU A 126 15.29 0.39 -9.56
CA LEU A 126 13.98 -0.26 -9.54
C LEU A 126 13.15 0.20 -10.75
N PRO A 127 12.35 -0.70 -11.34
CA PRO A 127 11.45 -0.32 -12.42
C PRO A 127 10.39 0.67 -11.92
N SER A 128 9.83 1.45 -12.85
CA SER A 128 8.78 2.43 -12.53
C SER A 128 7.58 1.78 -11.84
N ASN A 129 7.17 0.61 -12.32
CA ASN A 129 6.03 -0.21 -11.87
C ASN A 129 6.34 -1.17 -10.70
N ASP A 130 7.36 -0.86 -9.89
CA ASP A 130 7.69 -1.70 -8.74
C ASP A 130 6.49 -1.89 -7.78
N PRO A 131 6.05 -3.14 -7.51
CA PRO A 131 4.84 -3.41 -6.75
C PRO A 131 4.88 -2.85 -5.33
N VAL A 132 6.06 -2.73 -4.71
CA VAL A 132 6.16 -2.23 -3.32
C VAL A 132 5.66 -0.81 -3.18
N LYS A 133 5.76 0.03 -4.23
CA LYS A 133 5.30 1.42 -4.17
C LYS A 133 3.80 1.51 -3.84
N GLU A 134 3.00 0.67 -4.48
CA GLU A 134 1.55 0.63 -4.26
C GLU A 134 1.20 0.10 -2.87
N TYR A 135 1.79 -1.04 -2.48
CA TYR A 135 1.60 -1.58 -1.12
C TYR A 135 2.02 -0.58 -0.04
N MET A 136 3.12 0.14 -0.26
CA MET A 136 3.59 1.15 0.68
C MET A 136 2.62 2.31 0.81
N LEU A 137 2.03 2.79 -0.28
CA LEU A 137 1.06 3.87 -0.26
C LEU A 137 -0.18 3.48 0.55
N GLN A 138 -0.74 2.30 0.27
CA GLN A 138 -1.91 1.78 0.99
C GLN A 138 -1.60 1.47 2.46
N ALA A 139 -0.41 0.97 2.76
CA ALA A 139 0.02 0.71 4.13
C ALA A 139 0.23 2.01 4.91
N ALA A 140 0.86 3.03 4.29
CA ALA A 140 1.06 4.34 4.90
C ALA A 140 -0.28 5.04 5.20
N GLN A 141 -1.26 4.92 4.31
CA GLN A 141 -2.62 5.41 4.52
C GLN A 141 -3.27 4.75 5.76
N ARG A 142 -3.24 3.42 5.85
CA ARG A 142 -3.79 2.66 7.00
C ARG A 142 -3.07 2.97 8.31
N ILE A 143 -1.76 3.15 8.27
CA ILE A 143 -0.97 3.53 9.43
C ILE A 143 -1.30 4.97 9.87
N CYS A 144 -1.46 5.90 8.92
CA CYS A 144 -1.91 7.26 9.22
C CYS A 144 -3.29 7.26 9.89
N TRP A 145 -4.24 6.49 9.37
CA TRP A 145 -5.55 6.30 9.99
C TRP A 145 -5.47 5.75 11.42
N THR A 146 -4.58 4.79 11.65
CA THR A 146 -4.38 4.17 12.97
C THR A 146 -3.74 5.12 13.97
N MET A 147 -2.69 5.83 13.54
CA MET A 147 -1.84 6.66 14.42
C MET A 147 -2.32 8.10 14.56
N LYS A 148 -3.13 8.59 13.62
CA LYS A 148 -3.61 9.97 13.56
C LYS A 148 -2.45 10.95 13.64
N GLY A 149 -2.53 11.96 14.50
CA GLY A 149 -1.49 12.97 14.70
C GLY A 149 -0.08 12.42 14.98
N ASP A 150 0.05 11.22 15.56
CA ASP A 150 1.35 10.58 15.79
C ASP A 150 2.06 10.15 14.49
N PHE A 151 1.35 10.14 13.35
CA PHE A 151 1.92 9.84 12.04
C PHE A 151 2.68 11.03 11.42
N LEU A 152 2.47 12.25 11.93
CA LEU A 152 3.05 13.49 11.39
C LEU A 152 4.57 13.41 11.10
N PRO A 153 5.42 12.82 11.97
CA PRO A 153 6.87 12.74 11.71
C PRO A 153 7.24 11.99 10.42
N PHE A 154 6.36 11.14 9.90
CA PHE A 154 6.62 10.34 8.70
C PHE A 154 6.19 11.03 7.41
N VAL A 155 5.29 12.01 7.49
CA VAL A 155 4.74 12.73 6.33
C VAL A 155 5.82 13.33 5.42
N PRO A 156 6.86 14.03 5.93
CA PRO A 156 7.91 14.60 5.08
C PRO A 156 8.64 13.59 4.19
N HIS A 157 8.69 12.32 4.60
CA HIS A 157 9.42 11.27 3.89
C HIS A 157 8.60 10.56 2.82
N ILE A 158 7.27 10.64 2.91
CA ILE A 158 6.35 9.87 2.06
C ILE A 158 5.62 10.80 1.10
N LEU A 159 5.22 11.98 1.59
CA LEU A 159 4.44 12.94 0.82
C LEU A 159 5.07 13.33 -0.52
N PRO A 160 6.40 13.53 -0.67
CA PRO A 160 6.99 13.84 -1.97
C PRO A 160 6.64 12.83 -3.07
N GLY A 161 6.73 11.52 -2.80
CA GLY A 161 6.38 10.48 -3.77
C GLY A 161 4.87 10.41 -4.08
N ILE A 162 4.03 10.87 -3.16
CA ILE A 162 2.59 11.02 -3.39
C ILE A 162 2.32 12.21 -4.32
N LEU A 163 2.97 13.35 -4.06
CA LEU A 163 2.82 14.55 -4.88
C LEU A 163 3.34 14.33 -6.32
N GLU A 164 4.39 13.53 -6.50
CA GLU A 164 4.87 13.12 -7.83
C GLU A 164 3.79 12.39 -8.64
N LYS A 165 2.98 11.53 -7.99
CA LYS A 165 1.83 10.87 -8.63
C LYS A 165 0.67 11.83 -8.88
N LEU A 166 0.45 12.82 -8.01
CA LEU A 166 -0.58 13.86 -8.22
C LEU A 166 -0.27 14.78 -9.41
N ALA A 167 1.01 15.00 -9.70
CA ALA A 167 1.44 15.77 -10.86
C ALA A 167 1.24 15.04 -12.21
N LEU A 168 0.75 13.79 -12.22
CA LEU A 168 0.40 13.08 -13.45
C LEU A 168 -0.76 13.78 -14.15
N ALA A 169 -0.52 14.28 -15.36
CA ALA A 169 -1.51 14.96 -16.18
C ALA A 169 -1.71 14.24 -17.53
N PRO A 170 -2.94 14.25 -18.08
CA PRO A 170 -3.18 13.80 -19.46
C PRO A 170 -2.31 14.56 -20.47
N LYS A 171 -1.88 13.87 -21.52
CA LYS A 171 -1.08 14.45 -22.62
C LYS A 171 -1.93 14.63 -23.87
N GLU A 172 -1.63 15.59 -24.72
CA GLU A 172 -2.29 15.71 -26.02
C GLU A 172 -1.87 14.54 -26.93
N LEU A 173 -2.83 13.88 -27.57
CA LEU A 173 -2.60 12.74 -28.46
C LEU A 173 -2.08 13.23 -29.82
N ASP A 174 -0.77 13.44 -29.89
CA ASP A 174 -0.02 13.70 -31.11
C ASP A 174 0.71 12.45 -31.63
N GLN A 175 1.49 12.60 -32.72
CA GLN A 175 2.24 11.48 -33.30
C GLN A 175 3.25 10.90 -32.31
N ALA A 176 3.97 11.75 -31.58
CA ALA A 176 4.98 11.32 -30.61
C ALA A 176 4.36 10.55 -29.44
N THR A 177 3.20 10.99 -28.95
CA THR A 177 2.49 10.33 -27.86
C THR A 177 1.94 8.98 -28.32
N ARG A 178 1.39 8.90 -29.54
CA ARG A 178 0.97 7.63 -30.13
C ARG A 178 2.11 6.62 -30.26
N ASP A 179 3.27 7.08 -30.72
CA ASP A 179 4.44 6.21 -30.90
C ASP A 179 5.05 5.75 -29.54
N SER A 180 4.67 6.40 -28.43
CA SER A 180 5.13 6.05 -27.07
C SER A 180 4.19 5.15 -26.27
N ILE A 181 2.94 5.01 -26.71
CA ILE A 181 1.94 4.14 -26.09
C ILE A 181 2.17 2.74 -26.66
N ASP A 182 2.33 1.75 -25.79
CA ASP A 182 2.44 0.36 -26.21
C ASP A 182 1.08 -0.13 -26.76
N ASP A 183 1.09 -0.97 -27.80
CA ASP A 183 -0.14 -1.45 -28.44
C ASP A 183 -1.02 -2.28 -27.47
N GLU A 184 -0.42 -2.84 -26.42
CA GLU A 184 -1.11 -3.57 -25.35
C GLU A 184 -1.55 -2.68 -24.17
N GLU A 185 -1.19 -1.40 -24.14
CA GLU A 185 -1.51 -0.49 -23.04
C GLU A 185 -2.93 0.07 -23.15
N GLU A 186 -3.76 -0.17 -22.13
CA GLU A 186 -5.09 0.42 -22.06
C GLU A 186 -5.02 1.92 -21.71
N VAL A 187 -5.57 2.75 -22.59
CA VAL A 187 -5.58 4.21 -22.43
C VAL A 187 -6.99 4.79 -22.40
N ASN A 188 -7.13 5.91 -21.68
CA ASN A 188 -8.35 6.70 -21.60
C ASN A 188 -8.20 7.95 -22.45
N LEU A 189 -9.24 8.28 -23.22
CA LEU A 189 -9.27 9.42 -24.11
C LEU A 189 -10.32 10.44 -23.65
N ALA A 190 -9.94 11.71 -23.59
CA ALA A 190 -10.84 12.82 -23.30
C ALA A 190 -10.79 13.85 -24.44
N LEU A 191 -11.96 14.32 -24.89
CA LEU A 191 -12.08 15.36 -25.91
C LEU A 191 -12.28 16.70 -25.23
N LEU A 192 -11.33 17.63 -25.43
CA LEU A 192 -11.39 18.98 -24.86
C LEU A 192 -11.48 20.02 -25.99
N PRO A 193 -12.40 21.00 -25.89
CA PRO A 193 -12.38 22.14 -26.79
C PRO A 193 -11.16 23.03 -26.48
N ASP A 194 -10.38 23.32 -27.50
CA ASP A 194 -9.28 24.28 -27.48
C ASP A 194 -9.82 25.71 -27.53
N GLN A 195 -8.98 26.69 -27.19
CA GLN A 195 -9.37 28.11 -27.16
C GLN A 195 -9.85 28.63 -28.53
N ASP A 196 -9.40 28.01 -29.62
CA ASP A 196 -9.81 28.31 -31.00
C ASP A 196 -11.01 27.48 -31.50
N GLY A 197 -11.67 26.69 -30.64
CA GLY A 197 -12.79 25.83 -31.00
C GLY A 197 -12.40 24.52 -31.71
N LYS A 198 -11.10 24.22 -31.83
CA LYS A 198 -10.59 22.91 -32.27
C LYS A 198 -10.73 21.89 -31.15
N VAL A 199 -10.98 20.62 -31.46
CA VAL A 199 -11.04 19.57 -30.44
C VAL A 199 -9.65 18.95 -30.27
N LYS A 200 -9.10 19.05 -29.06
CA LYS A 200 -7.90 18.33 -28.63
C LYS A 200 -8.30 16.99 -28.03
N VAL A 201 -7.59 15.95 -28.41
CA VAL A 201 -7.73 14.62 -27.82
C VAL A 201 -6.64 14.50 -26.76
N MET A 202 -7.02 14.37 -25.49
CA MET A 202 -6.10 14.09 -24.40
C MET A 202 -6.09 12.58 -24.13
N VAL A 203 -4.91 12.04 -23.81
CA VAL A 203 -4.69 10.63 -23.51
C VAL A 203 -3.96 10.46 -22.19
N MET A 204 -4.36 9.44 -21.43
CA MET A 204 -3.71 9.02 -20.19
C MET A 204 -3.93 7.52 -19.99
N SER A 205 -2.92 6.78 -19.58
CA SER A 205 -3.07 5.34 -19.34
C SER A 205 -3.95 5.05 -18.13
N THR A 206 -4.67 3.92 -18.15
CA THR A 206 -5.52 3.50 -17.02
C THR A 206 -4.69 3.37 -15.74
N ALA A 207 -3.49 2.81 -15.82
CA ALA A 207 -2.56 2.69 -14.70
C ALA A 207 -2.18 4.05 -14.08
N ALA A 208 -1.95 5.08 -14.91
CA ALA A 208 -1.65 6.42 -14.42
C ALA A 208 -2.86 7.06 -13.70
N ILE A 209 -4.09 6.79 -14.16
CA ILE A 209 -5.32 7.27 -13.51
C ILE A 209 -5.52 6.58 -12.16
N GLU A 210 -5.26 5.28 -12.07
CA GLU A 210 -5.33 4.54 -10.81
C GLU A 210 -4.29 5.04 -9.81
N ASP A 211 -3.07 5.29 -10.26
CA ASP A 211 -2.01 5.92 -9.46
C ASP A 211 -2.43 7.29 -8.92
N LEU A 212 -3.05 8.12 -9.77
CA LEU A 212 -3.57 9.44 -9.38
C LEU A 212 -4.67 9.33 -8.32
N ARG A 213 -5.63 8.40 -8.52
CA ARG A 213 -6.71 8.14 -7.56
C ARG A 213 -6.15 7.71 -6.21
N ASN A 214 -5.25 6.73 -6.20
CA ASN A 214 -4.65 6.20 -4.98
C ASN A 214 -3.84 7.28 -4.23
N ALA A 215 -3.12 8.14 -4.97
CA ALA A 215 -2.40 9.27 -4.38
C ALA A 215 -3.35 10.30 -3.73
N LEU A 216 -4.47 10.60 -4.40
CA LEU A 216 -5.50 11.52 -3.90
C LEU A 216 -6.17 10.97 -2.62
N GLU A 217 -6.51 9.69 -2.59
CA GLU A 217 -7.06 9.02 -1.40
C GLU A 217 -6.09 9.05 -0.20
N CYS A 218 -4.79 8.89 -0.48
CA CYS A 218 -3.76 8.98 0.55
C CYS A 218 -3.66 10.40 1.14
N VAL A 219 -3.62 11.43 0.28
CA VAL A 219 -3.63 12.83 0.70
C VAL A 219 -4.91 13.16 1.48
N HIS A 220 -6.06 12.72 1.00
CA HIS A 220 -7.33 12.90 1.70
C HIS A 220 -7.25 12.36 3.14
N THR A 221 -6.76 11.13 3.29
CA THR A 221 -6.56 10.49 4.60
C THR A 221 -5.59 11.28 5.47
N PHE A 222 -4.49 11.79 4.92
CA PHE A 222 -3.54 12.60 5.68
C PHE A 222 -4.19 13.90 6.17
N VAL A 223 -4.95 14.59 5.31
CA VAL A 223 -5.66 15.82 5.68
C VAL A 223 -6.70 15.55 6.77
N GLU A 224 -7.48 14.48 6.64
CA GLU A 224 -8.52 14.14 7.62
C GLU A 224 -7.95 13.72 8.98
N GLU A 225 -6.99 12.79 9.01
CA GLU A 225 -6.53 12.15 10.24
C GLU A 225 -5.47 12.98 10.99
N LEU A 226 -4.72 13.82 10.27
CA LEU A 226 -3.77 14.77 10.87
C LEU A 226 -4.45 16.11 11.19
N GLY A 227 -5.53 16.47 10.48
CA GLY A 227 -6.27 17.70 10.68
C GLY A 227 -5.34 18.92 10.71
N LYS A 228 -5.40 19.70 11.80
CA LYS A 228 -4.66 20.97 11.93
C LYS A 228 -3.14 20.81 11.81
N VAL A 229 -2.57 19.66 12.18
CA VAL A 229 -1.12 19.49 12.14
C VAL A 229 -0.59 19.24 10.72
N TYR A 230 -1.47 18.97 9.74
CA TYR A 230 -1.11 18.91 8.32
C TYR A 230 -0.85 20.30 7.69
N ALA A 231 -1.18 21.39 8.39
CA ALA A 231 -1.09 22.76 7.86
C ALA A 231 0.22 23.10 7.12
N PRO A 232 1.43 22.67 7.57
CA PRO A 232 2.69 22.95 6.87
C PRO A 232 2.75 22.40 5.44
N PHE A 233 1.96 21.37 5.13
CA PHE A 233 1.99 20.67 3.84
C PHE A 233 0.86 21.09 2.90
N VAL A 234 -0.13 21.86 3.37
CA VAL A 234 -1.31 22.23 2.58
C VAL A 234 -0.94 22.95 1.28
N ALA A 235 -0.02 23.91 1.33
CA ALA A 235 0.35 24.71 0.15
C ALA A 235 0.98 23.85 -0.95
N GLN A 236 1.93 22.97 -0.61
CA GLN A 236 2.55 22.07 -1.59
C GLN A 236 1.56 21.03 -2.11
N THR A 237 0.64 20.53 -1.28
CA THR A 237 -0.40 19.59 -1.70
C THR A 237 -1.41 20.22 -2.63
N ALA A 238 -1.81 21.47 -2.40
CA ALA A 238 -2.75 22.17 -3.27
C ALA A 238 -2.14 22.62 -4.61
N GLN A 239 -0.82 22.71 -4.68
CA GLN A 239 -0.09 23.07 -5.90
C GLN A 239 0.14 21.87 -6.84
N ALA A 240 0.30 20.68 -6.26
CA ALA A 240 0.46 19.43 -6.99
C ALA A 240 -0.84 19.04 -7.71
#